data_AF-A0A9X9LA79-F1
#
_entry.id   AF-A0A9X9LA79-F1
#
_cell.length_a   1.000
_cell.length_b   1.000
_cell.length_c   1.000
_cell.angle_alpha   90.00
_cell.angle_beta   90.00
_cell.angle_gamma   90.00
#
_symmetry.space_group_name_H-M   'P 1'
#
loop_
_entity.id
_entity.type
_entity.pdbx_description
1 polymer ?
#
loop_
_entity_poly.entity_id
_entity_poly.type
_entity_poly.pdbx_seq_one_letter_code
_entity_poly.pdbx_strand_id
1 'polypeptide(L)'
;STDVNWENVNLVGGFTRSSSEAIRKEEILQLWRCIREAYCAQPLRRFMHGFLMFKEEFELWVFDHSGAYSSGRMGIIESKEIFVRTLCSYLLMSDEELGRDISVLQRDGQSTASFTGSNDTSDQLVEIKPNPILQPRSLINRVTACYETKNKSSMVQSLWSKSENNAEVQFMKAALPIPGYVKYITSQSVYQTNIHLESFNLSCAKPQDFKAEHNSKSRGYNYHELTLPSWKKICFLSRTVMTKCGRKIDSSGSILAFL
;
A
#
# COMPACT_ATOMS: atom_id res chain seq x y z
N SER A 1 -5.72 5.51 27.41
CA SER A 1 -5.34 4.72 26.23
C SER A 1 -6.58 3.98 25.77
N THR A 2 -7.28 4.50 24.77
CA THR A 2 -8.27 3.70 24.04
C THR A 2 -7.48 2.97 22.97
N ASP A 3 -7.37 1.64 23.08
CA ASP A 3 -6.71 0.85 22.03
C ASP A 3 -7.47 1.06 20.72
N VAL A 4 -6.81 1.74 19.78
CA VAL A 4 -7.39 2.03 18.46
C VAL A 4 -7.38 0.73 17.67
N ASN A 5 -8.55 0.27 17.22
CA ASN A 5 -8.63 -0.83 16.28
C ASN A 5 -8.29 -0.33 14.87
N TRP A 6 -7.01 -0.47 14.50
CA TRP A 6 -6.47 -0.03 13.21
C TRP A 6 -7.09 -0.75 11.98
N GLU A 7 -7.75 -1.89 12.14
CA GLU A 7 -8.41 -2.61 11.03
C GLU A 7 -9.63 -1.86 10.47
N ASN A 8 -10.25 -1.03 11.31
CA ASN A 8 -11.47 -0.28 10.98
C ASN A 8 -11.23 1.21 10.67
N VAL A 9 -9.97 1.66 10.71
CA VAL A 9 -9.61 3.05 10.46
C VAL A 9 -9.66 3.35 8.96
N ASN A 10 -10.57 4.23 8.53
CA ASN A 10 -10.70 4.62 7.13
C ASN A 10 -10.03 5.95 6.79
N LEU A 11 -9.82 6.81 7.78
CA LEU A 11 -9.30 8.17 7.65
C LEU A 11 -8.53 8.51 8.92
N VAL A 12 -7.45 9.27 8.80
CA VAL A 12 -6.72 9.80 9.96
C VAL A 12 -6.75 11.33 9.94
N GLY A 13 -7.16 11.93 11.05
CA GLY A 13 -7.22 13.39 11.22
C GLY A 13 -6.32 13.86 12.34
N GLY A 14 -5.69 15.03 12.17
CA GLY A 14 -5.01 15.77 13.23
C GLY A 14 -5.66 17.14 13.44
N PHE A 15 -5.70 17.61 14.69
CA PHE A 15 -6.22 18.94 15.03
C PHE A 15 -5.26 19.64 15.97
N THR A 16 -4.89 20.87 15.61
CA THR A 16 -4.08 21.74 16.45
C THR A 16 -4.58 23.17 16.41
N ARG A 17 -4.36 23.88 17.52
CA ARG A 17 -4.73 25.30 17.65
C ARG A 17 -3.68 26.26 17.07
N SER A 18 -2.52 25.74 16.65
CA SER A 18 -1.42 26.54 16.11
C SER A 18 -1.24 26.32 14.62
N SER A 19 -1.00 27.40 13.88
CA SER A 19 -0.64 27.37 12.45
C SER A 19 0.87 27.41 12.21
N SER A 20 1.71 27.29 13.25
CA SER A 20 3.16 27.34 13.10
C SER A 20 3.70 26.19 12.23
N GLU A 21 4.70 26.47 11.42
CA GLU A 21 5.32 25.45 10.56
C GLU A 21 5.99 24.33 11.36
N ALA A 22 6.51 24.63 12.55
CA ALA A 22 7.10 23.62 13.42
C ALA A 22 6.05 22.60 13.90
N ILE A 23 4.90 23.08 14.38
CA ILE A 23 3.80 22.22 14.84
C ILE A 23 3.19 21.47 13.66
N ARG A 24 3.03 22.12 12.51
CA ARG A 24 2.58 21.45 11.28
C ARG A 24 3.48 20.26 10.91
N LYS A 25 4.80 20.44 10.94
CA LYS A 25 5.74 19.33 10.67
C LYS A 25 5.57 18.19 11.67
N GLU A 26 5.36 18.49 12.95
CA GLU A 26 5.10 17.48 13.97
C GLU A 26 3.78 16.73 13.72
N GLU A 27 2.68 17.44 13.43
CA GLU A 27 1.39 16.85 13.12
C GLU A 27 1.44 15.95 11.87
N ILE A 28 2.17 16.36 10.83
CA ILE A 28 2.40 15.52 9.64
C ILE A 28 3.13 14.22 10.02
N LEU A 29 4.12 14.28 10.92
CA LEU A 29 4.82 13.09 11.39
C LEU A 29 3.91 12.18 12.22
N GLN A 30 3.01 12.73 13.03
CA GLN A 30 2.01 11.94 13.76
C GLN A 30 1.01 11.29 12.81
N LEU A 31 0.54 12.04 11.80
CA LEU A 31 -0.34 11.53 10.75
C LEU A 31 0.31 10.35 10.02
N TRP A 32 1.58 10.48 9.62
CA TRP A 32 2.35 9.40 9.01
C TRP A 32 2.49 8.16 9.91
N ARG A 33 2.71 8.36 11.22
CA ARG A 33 2.77 7.24 12.18
C ARG A 33 1.45 6.48 12.24
N CYS A 34 0.33 7.18 12.39
CA CYS A 34 -1.00 6.57 12.42
C CYS A 34 -1.30 5.81 11.12
N ILE A 35 -0.94 6.37 9.97
CA ILE A 35 -1.12 5.72 8.67
C ILE A 35 -0.29 4.46 8.57
N ARG A 36 0.96 4.48 9.06
CA ARG A 36 1.79 3.26 9.13
C ARG A 36 1.11 2.17 9.96
N GLU A 37 0.53 2.50 11.10
CA GLU A 37 -0.20 1.52 11.92
C GLU A 37 -1.43 0.98 11.18
N ALA A 38 -2.20 1.85 10.50
CA ALA A 38 -3.35 1.44 9.70
C ALA A 38 -2.96 0.50 8.54
N TYR A 39 -1.91 0.80 7.78
CA TYR A 39 -1.39 -0.10 6.73
C TYR A 39 -0.88 -1.43 7.30
N CYS A 40 -0.23 -1.40 8.47
CA CYS A 40 0.18 -2.62 9.16
C CYS A 40 -1.01 -3.50 9.53
N ALA A 41 -2.18 -2.93 9.83
CA ALA A 41 -3.40 -3.66 10.15
C ALA A 41 -4.25 -4.00 8.91
N GLN A 42 -4.11 -3.23 7.82
CA GLN A 42 -4.90 -3.34 6.60
C GLN A 42 -3.99 -3.67 5.39
N PRO A 43 -3.61 -4.94 5.19
CA PRO A 43 -2.64 -5.34 4.16
C PRO A 43 -3.17 -5.21 2.73
N LEU A 44 -4.47 -4.93 2.58
CA LEU A 44 -5.17 -4.71 1.33
C LEU A 44 -5.44 -3.22 1.10
N ARG A 45 -4.81 -2.32 1.87
CA ARG A 45 -4.93 -0.87 1.69
C ARG A 45 -4.04 -0.38 0.56
N ARG A 46 -4.63 0.30 -0.43
CA ARG A 46 -3.92 0.86 -1.59
C ARG A 46 -3.45 2.29 -1.31
N PHE A 47 -4.35 3.11 -0.81
CA PHE A 47 -4.11 4.49 -0.39
C PHE A 47 -4.93 4.80 0.87
N MET A 48 -4.55 5.84 1.59
CA MET A 48 -5.28 6.38 2.74
C MET A 48 -5.45 7.88 2.61
N HIS A 49 -6.64 8.34 2.97
CA HIS A 49 -6.91 9.75 3.17
C HIS A 49 -6.44 10.17 4.56
N GLY A 50 -6.07 11.44 4.68
CA GLY A 50 -5.90 12.10 5.95
C GLY A 50 -6.17 13.58 5.85
N PHE A 51 -6.27 14.25 6.99
CA PHE A 51 -6.39 15.71 7.02
C PHE A 51 -5.76 16.29 8.27
N LEU A 52 -5.34 17.54 8.19
CA LEU A 52 -4.88 18.34 9.32
C LEU A 52 -5.69 19.61 9.40
N MET A 53 -6.12 19.98 10.60
CA MET A 53 -6.78 21.26 10.88
C MET A 53 -5.87 22.11 11.78
N PHE A 54 -5.62 23.34 11.34
CA PHE A 54 -4.75 24.32 12.00
C PHE A 54 -5.53 25.61 12.26
N LYS A 55 -6.03 25.83 13.47
CA LYS A 55 -6.80 27.04 13.80
C LYS A 55 -7.96 27.31 12.81
N GLU A 56 -7.74 28.14 11.79
CA GLU A 56 -8.70 28.54 10.75
C GLU A 56 -8.36 27.98 9.35
N GLU A 57 -7.36 27.11 9.25
CA GLU A 57 -6.91 26.46 8.02
C GLU A 57 -7.09 24.94 8.11
N PHE A 58 -7.16 24.29 6.96
CA PHE A 58 -7.12 22.84 6.82
C PHE A 58 -6.22 22.42 5.66
N GLU A 59 -5.76 21.18 5.71
CA GLU A 59 -4.93 20.58 4.68
C GLU A 59 -5.34 19.12 4.50
N LEU A 60 -5.63 18.73 3.28
CA LEU A 60 -6.04 17.37 2.92
C LEU A 60 -4.83 16.59 2.43
N TRP A 61 -4.82 15.30 2.71
CA TRP A 61 -3.73 14.42 2.38
C TRP A 61 -4.21 13.11 1.78
N VAL A 62 -3.43 12.59 0.84
CA VAL A 62 -3.51 11.23 0.34
C VAL A 62 -2.14 10.59 0.47
N PHE A 63 -2.10 9.40 1.06
CA PHE A 63 -0.90 8.61 1.25
C PHE A 63 -1.04 7.30 0.50
N ASP A 64 -0.04 6.93 -0.26
CA ASP A 64 0.02 5.66 -0.97
C ASP A 64 1.45 5.11 -1.02
N HIS A 65 1.64 4.03 -1.78
CA HIS A 65 2.96 3.40 -1.94
C HIS A 65 3.93 4.18 -2.84
N SER A 66 3.48 5.23 -3.53
CA SER A 66 4.33 6.17 -4.25
C SER A 66 4.74 7.40 -3.43
N GLY A 67 3.98 7.76 -2.40
CA GLY A 67 4.34 8.83 -1.46
C GLY A 67 3.15 9.46 -0.75
N ALA A 68 3.36 10.67 -0.25
CA ALA A 68 2.34 11.50 0.37
C ALA A 68 2.07 12.76 -0.46
N TYR A 69 0.80 13.06 -0.66
CA TYR A 69 0.31 14.16 -1.48
C TYR A 69 -0.60 15.03 -0.61
N SER A 70 -0.31 16.32 -0.57
CA SER A 70 -1.10 17.29 0.18
C SER A 70 -1.91 18.17 -0.78
N SER A 71 -3.04 18.74 -0.35
CA SER A 71 -3.73 19.81 -1.09
C SER A 71 -3.02 21.17 -0.99
N GLY A 72 -2.06 21.30 -0.07
CA GLY A 72 -1.66 22.58 0.50
C GLY A 72 -2.69 23.08 1.53
N ARG A 73 -2.29 24.10 2.31
CA ARG A 73 -3.18 24.74 3.29
C ARG A 73 -4.25 25.55 2.58
N MET A 74 -5.47 25.47 3.09
CA MET A 74 -6.62 26.25 2.66
C MET A 74 -7.32 26.83 3.89
N GLY A 75 -7.77 28.09 3.80
CA GLY A 75 -8.57 28.69 4.86
C GLY A 75 -9.99 28.11 4.88
N ILE A 76 -10.52 27.83 6.06
CA ILE A 76 -11.85 27.24 6.25
C ILE A 76 -12.94 28.18 5.77
N ILE A 77 -12.79 29.50 5.97
CA ILE A 77 -13.81 30.49 5.61
C ILE A 77 -13.81 30.73 4.10
N GLU A 78 -12.63 30.91 3.51
CA GLU A 78 -12.43 31.16 2.09
C GLU A 78 -12.84 29.94 1.26
N SER A 79 -12.51 28.73 1.74
CA SER A 79 -12.77 27.45 1.07
C SER A 79 -13.88 26.64 1.73
N LYS A 80 -14.87 27.29 2.36
CA LYS A 80 -15.94 26.64 3.15
C LYS A 80 -16.70 25.54 2.40
N GLU A 81 -16.96 25.73 1.11
CA GLU A 81 -17.65 24.73 0.29
C GLU A 81 -16.79 23.48 0.10
N ILE A 82 -15.49 23.67 -0.15
CA ILE A 82 -14.52 22.57 -0.26
C ILE A 82 -14.46 21.82 1.07
N PHE A 83 -14.35 22.54 2.19
CA PHE A 83 -14.29 21.95 3.52
C PHE A 83 -15.52 21.07 3.83
N VAL A 84 -16.73 21.61 3.65
CA VAL A 84 -17.98 20.87 3.88
C VAL A 84 -18.09 19.68 2.94
N ARG A 85 -17.82 19.89 1.63
CA ARG A 85 -17.87 18.81 0.64
C ARG A 85 -16.91 17.69 0.98
N THR A 86 -15.68 17.99 1.39
CA THR A 86 -14.69 16.98 1.78
C THR A 86 -15.16 16.15 2.97
N LEU A 87 -15.69 16.77 4.02
CA LEU A 87 -16.22 16.05 5.18
C LEU A 87 -17.39 15.15 4.79
N CYS A 88 -18.34 15.66 3.99
CA CYS A 88 -19.45 14.86 3.48
C CYS A 88 -18.95 13.71 2.61
N SER A 89 -17.97 13.95 1.73
CA SER A 89 -17.38 12.90 0.89
C SER A 89 -16.77 11.79 1.73
N TYR A 90 -15.98 12.09 2.76
CA TYR A 90 -15.41 11.04 3.61
C TYR A 90 -16.44 10.16 4.32
N LEU A 91 -17.63 10.69 4.60
CA LEU A 91 -18.73 9.93 5.20
C LEU A 91 -19.48 9.07 4.18
N LEU A 92 -19.46 9.44 2.90
CA LEU A 92 -20.24 8.82 1.84
C LEU A 92 -19.41 7.92 0.92
N MET A 93 -18.09 8.07 0.92
CA MET A 93 -17.17 7.27 0.12
C MET A 93 -17.31 5.79 0.46
N SER A 94 -17.35 4.97 -0.59
CA SER A 94 -17.25 3.52 -0.51
C SER A 94 -15.89 3.06 0.02
N ASP A 95 -15.82 1.79 0.43
CA ASP A 95 -14.55 1.16 0.82
C ASP A 95 -13.46 1.28 -0.26
N GLU A 96 -13.86 1.20 -1.53
CA GLU A 96 -12.96 1.34 -2.67
C GLU A 96 -12.40 2.76 -2.80
N GLU A 97 -13.26 3.78 -2.68
CA GLU A 97 -12.88 5.21 -2.71
C GLU A 97 -12.08 5.62 -1.47
N LEU A 98 -12.25 4.90 -0.36
CA LEU A 98 -11.40 5.01 0.82
C LEU A 98 -10.07 4.26 0.65
N GLY A 99 -9.90 3.49 -0.42
CA GLY A 99 -8.63 2.87 -0.81
C GLY A 99 -8.47 1.43 -0.36
N ARG A 100 -9.54 0.73 0.02
CA ARG A 100 -9.52 -0.73 0.26
C ARG A 100 -9.52 -1.48 -1.06
N ASP A 101 -8.74 -2.55 -1.13
CA ASP A 101 -8.70 -3.41 -2.30
C ASP A 101 -9.88 -4.41 -2.33
N ILE A 102 -10.87 -4.11 -3.16
CA ILE A 102 -12.07 -4.94 -3.34
C ILE A 102 -11.83 -6.20 -4.18
N SER A 103 -10.67 -6.34 -4.82
CA SER A 103 -10.31 -7.56 -5.57
C SER A 103 -9.95 -8.74 -4.67
N VAL A 104 -9.85 -8.51 -3.35
CA VAL A 104 -9.79 -9.56 -2.34
C VAL A 104 -10.99 -9.40 -1.42
N LEU A 105 -11.96 -10.27 -1.60
CA LEU A 105 -13.19 -10.26 -0.81
C LEU A 105 -13.01 -11.16 0.41
N GLN A 106 -13.34 -10.63 1.59
CA GLN A 106 -13.50 -11.42 2.81
C GLN A 106 -14.96 -11.29 3.26
N ARG A 107 -15.77 -12.33 3.07
CA ARG A 107 -17.18 -12.37 3.49
C ARG A 107 -17.49 -13.72 4.12
N ASP A 108 -18.26 -13.72 5.21
CA ASP A 108 -18.83 -14.92 5.82
C ASP A 108 -17.82 -16.04 6.09
N GLY A 109 -16.58 -15.68 6.49
CA GLY A 109 -15.50 -16.63 6.75
C GLY A 109 -14.82 -17.21 5.50
N GLN A 110 -15.23 -16.79 4.30
CA GLN A 110 -14.57 -17.10 3.03
C GLN A 110 -13.74 -15.91 2.57
N SER A 111 -12.52 -16.18 2.11
CA SER A 111 -11.64 -15.16 1.53
C SER A 111 -11.26 -15.58 0.11
N THR A 112 -11.49 -14.70 -0.86
CA THR A 112 -11.25 -14.98 -2.28
C THR A 112 -10.51 -13.84 -2.93
N ALA A 113 -9.44 -14.14 -3.67
CA ALA A 113 -8.80 -13.19 -4.56
C ALA A 113 -9.36 -13.40 -5.98
N SER A 114 -9.90 -12.33 -6.57
CA SER A 114 -10.35 -12.33 -7.96
C SER A 114 -9.17 -12.09 -8.90
N PHE A 115 -9.12 -12.88 -9.96
CA PHE A 115 -8.23 -12.70 -11.09
C PHE A 115 -9.07 -12.54 -12.35
N THR A 116 -8.97 -11.37 -12.98
CA THR A 116 -9.68 -11.10 -14.23
C THR A 116 -9.03 -11.90 -15.35
N GLY A 117 -9.81 -12.68 -16.08
CA GLY A 117 -9.29 -13.41 -17.24
C GLY A 117 -8.93 -12.47 -18.39
N SER A 118 -7.91 -12.80 -19.18
CA SER A 118 -7.64 -12.06 -20.43
C SER A 118 -8.58 -12.56 -21.52
N ASN A 119 -9.36 -11.67 -22.13
CA ASN A 119 -10.18 -11.69 -23.38
C ASN A 119 -10.89 -12.98 -23.86
N ASP A 120 -10.67 -14.16 -23.27
CA ASP A 120 -11.25 -15.46 -23.62
C ASP A 120 -11.27 -16.43 -22.40
N THR A 121 -10.91 -15.96 -21.20
CA THR A 121 -10.96 -16.77 -19.97
C THR A 121 -11.92 -16.15 -18.97
N SER A 122 -12.78 -16.98 -18.35
CA SER A 122 -13.64 -16.53 -17.27
C SER A 122 -12.81 -16.07 -16.07
N ASP A 123 -13.32 -15.08 -15.33
CA ASP A 123 -12.73 -14.65 -14.07
C ASP A 123 -12.43 -15.85 -13.15
N GLN A 124 -11.20 -15.91 -12.65
CA GLN A 124 -10.77 -16.96 -11.75
C GLN A 124 -10.84 -16.45 -10.31
N LEU A 125 -11.61 -17.14 -9.49
CA LEU A 125 -11.64 -16.91 -8.04
C LEU A 125 -10.70 -17.91 -7.37
N VAL A 126 -9.69 -17.38 -6.66
CA VAL A 126 -8.77 -18.19 -5.87
C VAL A 126 -9.16 -18.09 -4.40
N GLU A 127 -9.61 -19.20 -3.81
CA GLU A 127 -9.86 -19.26 -2.37
C GLU A 127 -8.55 -19.19 -1.59
N ILE A 128 -8.44 -18.19 -0.72
CA ILE A 128 -7.29 -17.94 0.15
C ILE A 128 -7.68 -18.10 1.61
N LYS A 129 -6.69 -18.34 2.46
CA LYS A 129 -6.87 -18.21 3.91
C LYS A 129 -7.11 -16.74 4.29
N PRO A 130 -7.90 -16.47 5.34
CA PRO A 130 -8.24 -15.10 5.74
C PRO A 130 -7.02 -14.31 6.23
N ASN A 131 -6.10 -14.97 6.93
CA ASN A 131 -4.91 -14.34 7.47
C ASN A 131 -3.72 -14.49 6.51
N PRO A 132 -2.99 -13.40 6.21
CA PRO A 132 -1.78 -13.47 5.40
C PRO A 132 -0.68 -14.25 6.13
N ILE A 133 0.10 -15.02 5.37
CA ILE A 133 1.36 -15.66 5.82
C ILE A 133 2.42 -14.58 6.09
N LEU A 134 2.47 -13.58 5.23
CA LEU A 134 3.40 -12.47 5.33
C LEU A 134 2.64 -11.16 5.20
N GLN A 135 2.78 -10.32 6.23
CA GLN A 135 2.26 -8.96 6.28
C GLN A 135 3.37 -8.06 6.81
N PRO A 136 4.18 -7.44 5.93
CA PRO A 136 5.29 -6.65 6.41
C PRO A 136 4.81 -5.37 7.10
N ARG A 137 5.40 -5.06 8.26
CA ARG A 137 5.06 -3.87 9.07
C ARG A 137 5.70 -2.57 8.56
N SER A 138 6.08 -2.52 7.29
CA SER A 138 6.77 -1.38 6.67
C SER A 138 6.05 -0.96 5.39
N LEU A 139 5.66 0.31 5.33
CA LEU A 139 5.04 0.96 4.16
C LEU A 139 5.92 0.90 2.90
N ILE A 140 7.25 0.75 3.08
CA ILE A 140 8.26 0.79 2.01
C ILE A 140 8.49 -0.60 1.39
N ASN A 141 7.93 -1.66 1.98
CA ASN A 141 8.15 -3.01 1.45
C ASN A 141 7.38 -3.22 0.15
N ARG A 142 8.06 -3.80 -0.85
CA ARG A 142 7.45 -4.12 -2.15
C ARG A 142 6.33 -5.13 -2.02
N VAL A 143 6.39 -6.06 -1.07
CA VAL A 143 5.33 -7.04 -0.84
C VAL A 143 4.39 -6.49 0.23
N THR A 144 3.09 -6.40 -0.07
CA THR A 144 2.09 -5.92 0.89
C THR A 144 1.48 -7.08 1.67
N ALA A 145 1.21 -8.19 0.97
CA ALA A 145 0.58 -9.36 1.57
C ALA A 145 0.93 -10.62 0.78
N CYS A 146 1.10 -11.74 1.49
CA CYS A 146 1.14 -13.07 0.90
C CYS A 146 0.13 -13.96 1.61
N TYR A 147 -0.77 -14.58 0.85
CA TYR A 147 -1.81 -15.46 1.36
C TYR A 147 -1.57 -16.89 0.88
N GLU A 148 -1.86 -17.86 1.73
CA GLU A 148 -1.93 -19.26 1.30
C GLU A 148 -3.28 -19.52 0.64
N THR A 149 -3.32 -20.30 -0.42
CA THR A 149 -4.59 -20.83 -0.91
C THR A 149 -5.20 -21.79 0.12
N LYS A 150 -6.53 -21.89 0.16
CA LYS A 150 -7.22 -22.74 1.15
C LYS A 150 -6.83 -24.22 1.02
N ASN A 151 -6.60 -24.68 -0.21
CA ASN A 151 -6.11 -26.03 -0.53
C ASN A 151 -4.60 -26.24 -0.25
N LYS A 152 -3.88 -25.19 0.19
CA LYS A 152 -2.44 -25.19 0.54
C LYS A 152 -1.49 -25.55 -0.62
N SER A 153 -1.95 -25.56 -1.86
CA SER A 153 -1.10 -25.87 -3.03
C SER A 153 -0.26 -24.69 -3.50
N SER A 154 -0.74 -23.47 -3.23
CA SER A 154 -0.25 -22.26 -3.87
C SER A 154 -0.25 -21.09 -2.89
N MET A 155 0.42 -20.02 -3.29
CA MET A 155 0.48 -18.75 -2.58
C MET A 155 0.04 -17.64 -3.53
N VAL A 156 -0.64 -16.65 -2.97
CA VAL A 156 -1.09 -15.44 -3.64
C VAL A 156 -0.36 -14.26 -3.03
N GLN A 157 0.54 -13.65 -3.79
CA GLN A 157 1.38 -12.55 -3.35
C GLN A 157 0.95 -11.25 -4.03
N SER A 158 0.77 -10.18 -3.26
CA SER A 158 0.50 -8.83 -3.78
C SER A 158 1.75 -7.97 -3.62
N LEU A 159 2.17 -7.32 -4.71
CA LEU A 159 3.41 -6.57 -4.79
C LEU A 159 3.25 -5.21 -5.48
N TRP A 160 3.90 -4.20 -4.92
CA TRP A 160 4.14 -2.91 -5.53
C TRP A 160 5.46 -2.87 -6.29
N SER A 161 5.40 -2.35 -7.52
CA SER A 161 6.54 -2.08 -8.39
C SER A 161 6.52 -0.64 -8.92
N LYS A 162 7.68 -0.13 -9.31
CA LYS A 162 7.81 1.16 -10.03
C LYS A 162 7.67 1.02 -11.55
N SER A 163 7.53 -0.22 -12.04
CA SER A 163 7.35 -0.56 -13.44
C SER A 163 6.14 -1.45 -13.57
N GLU A 164 5.30 -1.18 -14.56
CA GLU A 164 4.20 -2.07 -14.95
C GLU A 164 4.73 -3.45 -15.31
N ASN A 165 5.89 -3.48 -15.97
CA ASN A 165 6.61 -4.69 -16.29
C ASN A 165 7.30 -5.23 -15.03
N ASN A 166 6.59 -6.06 -14.26
CA ASN A 166 7.09 -6.62 -13.01
C ASN A 166 8.23 -7.62 -13.28
N ALA A 167 9.47 -7.19 -13.01
CA ALA A 167 10.67 -8.00 -13.18
C ALA A 167 10.62 -9.32 -12.40
N GLU A 168 9.98 -9.36 -11.22
CA GLU A 168 9.83 -10.58 -10.43
C GLU A 168 9.01 -11.63 -11.18
N VAL A 169 7.91 -11.21 -11.82
CA VAL A 169 7.09 -12.09 -12.67
C VAL A 169 7.90 -12.60 -13.87
N GLN A 170 8.72 -11.75 -14.48
CA GLN A 170 9.59 -12.17 -15.58
C GLN A 170 10.61 -13.22 -15.14
N PHE A 171 11.28 -13.01 -14.01
CA PHE A 171 12.23 -13.97 -13.45
C PHE A 171 11.55 -15.30 -13.11
N MET A 172 10.35 -15.27 -12.52
CA MET A 172 9.60 -16.49 -12.23
C MET A 172 9.18 -17.24 -13.49
N LYS A 173 8.79 -16.52 -14.56
CA LYS A 173 8.49 -17.12 -15.87
C LYS A 173 9.74 -17.76 -16.49
N ALA A 174 10.89 -17.08 -16.44
CA ALA A 174 12.15 -17.60 -16.94
C ALA A 174 12.64 -18.84 -16.17
N ALA A 175 12.34 -18.91 -14.87
CA ALA A 175 12.72 -20.01 -14.00
C ALA A 175 11.76 -21.22 -14.05
N LEU A 176 10.66 -21.17 -14.81
CA LEU A 176 9.70 -22.29 -14.95
C LEU A 176 10.34 -23.64 -15.30
N PRO A 177 11.38 -23.73 -16.17
CA PRO A 177 12.03 -25.00 -16.48
C PRO A 177 12.91 -25.55 -15.35
N ILE A 178 13.28 -24.74 -14.36
CA ILE A 178 14.28 -25.10 -13.34
C ILE A 178 13.64 -26.01 -12.29
N PRO A 179 14.09 -27.28 -12.16
CA PRO A 179 13.61 -28.17 -11.11
C PRO A 179 13.88 -27.58 -9.73
N GLY A 180 12.91 -27.70 -8.83
CA GLY A 180 13.04 -27.23 -7.45
C GLY A 180 12.92 -25.73 -7.21
N TYR A 181 12.71 -24.95 -8.26
CA TYR A 181 12.28 -23.56 -8.12
C TYR A 181 10.75 -23.45 -7.94
N VAL A 182 10.30 -22.35 -7.34
CA VAL A 182 8.88 -22.01 -7.21
C VAL A 182 8.28 -21.76 -8.59
N LYS A 183 7.16 -22.41 -8.92
CA LYS A 183 6.53 -22.27 -10.22
C LYS A 183 5.54 -21.11 -10.24
N TYR A 184 5.71 -20.23 -11.22
CA TYR A 184 4.71 -19.25 -11.61
C TYR A 184 3.44 -19.94 -12.12
N ILE A 185 2.26 -19.44 -11.73
CA ILE A 185 0.95 -19.92 -12.22
C ILE A 185 0.29 -18.83 -13.04
N THR A 186 0.02 -17.68 -12.43
CA THR A 186 -0.60 -16.52 -13.11
C THR A 186 -0.27 -15.21 -12.40
N SER A 187 -0.43 -14.07 -13.07
CA SER A 187 -0.31 -12.74 -12.48
C SER A 187 -1.24 -11.74 -13.13
N GLN A 188 -1.65 -10.72 -12.39
CA GLN A 188 -2.49 -9.62 -12.86
C GLN A 188 -1.98 -8.28 -12.33
N SER A 189 -2.15 -7.21 -13.13
CA SER A 189 -2.11 -5.83 -12.65
C SER A 189 -3.43 -5.49 -11.96
N VAL A 190 -3.37 -5.13 -10.68
CA VAL A 190 -4.54 -4.88 -9.83
C VAL A 190 -4.83 -3.39 -9.72
N TYR A 191 -3.80 -2.56 -9.65
CA TYR A 191 -3.97 -1.14 -9.39
C TYR A 191 -2.78 -0.30 -9.87
N GLN A 192 -3.06 0.96 -10.20
CA GLN A 192 -2.05 1.96 -10.54
C GLN A 192 -2.33 3.25 -9.78
N THR A 193 -1.30 3.79 -9.13
CA THR A 193 -1.41 4.97 -8.23
C THR A 193 -1.89 6.25 -8.90
N ASN A 194 -1.75 6.43 -10.22
CA ASN A 194 -2.32 7.60 -10.89
C ASN A 194 -3.86 7.58 -10.92
N ILE A 195 -4.50 6.42 -10.79
CA ILE A 195 -5.96 6.28 -10.90
C ILE A 195 -6.65 7.10 -9.80
N HIS A 196 -6.27 6.94 -8.52
CA HIS A 196 -6.86 7.78 -7.46
C HIS A 196 -6.36 9.22 -7.52
N LEU A 197 -5.12 9.45 -7.95
CA LEU A 197 -4.56 10.80 -8.02
C LEU A 197 -5.16 11.66 -9.14
N GLU A 198 -5.69 11.07 -10.22
CA GLU A 198 -6.35 11.80 -11.31
C GLU A 198 -7.67 12.47 -10.87
N SER A 199 -8.31 11.94 -9.84
CA SER A 199 -9.48 12.57 -9.21
C SER A 199 -9.13 13.78 -8.34
N PHE A 200 -7.84 13.98 -8.01
CA PHE A 200 -7.36 15.08 -7.18
C PHE A 200 -6.75 16.19 -8.04
N ASN A 201 -7.17 17.44 -7.77
CA ASN A 201 -6.44 18.60 -8.29
C ASN A 201 -5.15 18.79 -7.49
N LEU A 202 -4.06 18.19 -7.96
CA LEU A 202 -2.73 18.26 -7.35
C LEU A 202 -1.95 19.53 -7.74
N SER A 203 -2.59 20.54 -8.36
CA SER A 203 -1.89 21.77 -8.78
C SER A 203 -1.21 22.50 -7.62
N CYS A 204 -1.78 22.39 -6.42
CA CYS A 204 -1.24 22.94 -5.17
C CYS A 204 -0.48 21.92 -4.33
N ALA A 205 -0.34 20.68 -4.81
CA ALA A 205 0.21 19.60 -4.03
C ALA A 205 1.72 19.72 -3.87
N LYS A 206 2.17 19.71 -2.61
CA LYS A 206 3.59 19.69 -2.26
C LYS A 206 3.97 18.25 -1.93
N PRO A 207 4.69 17.53 -2.81
CA PRO A 207 5.13 16.17 -2.52
C PRO A 207 6.14 16.18 -1.38
N GLN A 208 6.05 15.20 -0.49
CA GLN A 208 6.99 15.03 0.60
C GLN A 208 7.60 13.62 0.57
N ASP A 209 8.93 13.55 0.38
CA ASP A 209 9.67 12.28 0.35
C ASP A 209 10.02 11.87 1.80
N PHE A 210 9.27 10.92 2.36
CA PHE A 210 9.62 10.31 3.65
C PHE A 210 10.65 9.20 3.43
N LYS A 211 11.93 9.56 3.24
CA LYS A 211 13.00 8.55 3.29
C LYS A 211 13.16 8.08 4.74
N ALA A 212 12.85 6.80 5.01
CA ALA A 212 13.30 6.12 6.21
C ALA A 212 14.71 5.58 5.92
N GLU A 213 15.68 5.96 6.75
CA GLU A 213 16.98 5.30 6.74
C GLU A 213 16.80 3.82 7.06
N HIS A 214 17.33 2.96 6.19
CA HIS A 214 17.78 1.65 6.61
C HIS A 214 18.91 1.87 7.60
N ASN A 215 18.68 1.63 8.89
CA ASN A 215 19.56 0.80 9.70
C ASN A 215 19.00 0.55 11.10
N SER A 216 19.10 -0.70 11.48
CA SER A 216 18.87 -1.24 12.81
C SER A 216 19.61 -0.47 13.92
N LYS A 217 18.92 -0.37 15.07
CA LYS A 217 19.40 -0.02 16.43
C LYS A 217 19.62 1.48 16.73
N SER A 218 18.68 2.02 17.49
CA SER A 218 18.80 3.04 18.55
C SER A 218 19.65 4.31 18.32
N ARG A 219 18.98 5.45 18.57
CA ARG A 219 19.48 6.80 18.90
C ARG A 219 20.01 7.65 17.73
N GLY A 220 19.31 8.78 17.52
CA GLY A 220 19.76 9.94 16.74
C GLY A 220 19.08 10.05 15.39
N TYR A 221 18.02 10.86 15.29
CA TYR A 221 17.46 11.26 14.00
C TYR A 221 18.33 12.39 13.44
N ASN A 222 19.19 12.09 12.47
CA ASN A 222 19.86 13.13 11.70
C ASN A 222 18.96 13.58 10.55
N TYR A 223 18.77 14.90 10.46
CA TYR A 223 18.00 15.54 9.42
C TYR A 223 18.83 15.60 8.15
N HIS A 224 18.36 14.93 7.10
CA HIS A 224 18.81 15.23 5.74
C HIS A 224 17.72 15.98 4.98
N GLU A 225 18.18 16.96 4.23
CA GLU A 225 17.38 17.82 3.37
C GLU A 225 16.60 16.97 2.36
N LEU A 226 15.29 17.21 2.33
CA LEU A 226 14.32 16.51 1.50
C LEU A 226 14.63 16.82 0.03
N THR A 227 15.31 15.88 -0.63
CA THR A 227 15.50 15.95 -2.08
C THR A 227 14.15 15.69 -2.75
N LEU A 228 13.57 16.72 -3.39
CA LEU A 228 12.37 16.55 -4.22
C LEU A 228 12.64 15.49 -5.29
N PRO A 229 11.77 14.48 -5.46
CA PRO A 229 11.82 13.66 -6.65
C PRO A 229 11.07 14.33 -7.81
N SER A 230 11.57 14.06 -9.02
CA SER A 230 10.88 14.31 -10.28
C SER A 230 9.44 13.78 -10.24
N TRP A 231 8.52 14.64 -10.69
CA TRP A 231 7.09 14.45 -10.93
C TRP A 231 6.63 12.99 -11.22
N LYS A 232 5.50 12.60 -10.60
CA LYS A 232 4.76 11.32 -10.70
C LYS A 232 5.65 10.05 -10.69
N LYS A 233 6.04 9.59 -9.49
CA LYS A 233 6.46 8.18 -9.31
C LYS A 233 5.20 7.32 -9.37
N ILE A 234 4.85 6.81 -10.55
CA ILE A 234 3.75 5.86 -10.67
C ILE A 234 4.21 4.51 -10.11
N CYS A 235 3.47 4.01 -9.12
CA CYS A 235 3.58 2.65 -8.62
C CYS A 235 2.40 1.79 -9.10
N PHE A 236 2.69 0.51 -9.32
CA PHE A 236 1.76 -0.50 -9.81
C PHE A 236 1.63 -1.61 -8.78
N LEU A 237 0.41 -1.98 -8.42
CA LEU A 237 0.12 -3.16 -7.62
C LEU A 237 -0.15 -4.33 -8.56
N SER A 238 0.61 -5.41 -8.41
CA SER A 238 0.40 -6.66 -9.12
C SER A 238 0.11 -7.77 -8.12
N ARG A 239 -0.66 -8.76 -8.55
CA ARG A 239 -0.94 -9.97 -7.77
C ARG A 239 -0.49 -11.18 -8.56
N THR A 240 0.24 -12.07 -7.92
CA THR A 240 0.80 -13.27 -8.55
C THR A 240 0.42 -14.51 -7.76
N VAL A 241 0.05 -15.57 -8.46
CA VAL A 241 -0.15 -16.91 -7.91
C VAL A 241 1.06 -17.76 -8.27
N MET A 242 1.62 -18.44 -7.27
CA MET A 242 2.79 -19.32 -7.43
C MET A 242 2.69 -20.54 -6.52
N THR A 243 3.43 -21.61 -6.80
CA THR A 243 3.46 -22.80 -5.92
C THR A 243 4.12 -22.50 -4.58
N LYS A 244 3.66 -23.15 -3.51
CA LYS A 244 4.23 -22.94 -2.16
C LYS A 244 5.70 -23.32 -2.03
N CYS A 245 6.10 -24.43 -2.64
CA CYS A 245 7.47 -24.93 -2.64
C CYS A 245 7.84 -25.38 -4.04
N GLY A 246 9.13 -25.29 -4.38
CA GLY A 246 9.66 -26.03 -5.51
C GLY A 246 9.70 -27.54 -5.21
N ARG A 247 9.98 -28.36 -6.23
CA ARG A 247 10.21 -29.80 -6.06
C ARG A 247 11.48 -30.05 -5.24
N LYS A 248 11.48 -31.10 -4.41
CA LYS A 248 12.69 -31.51 -3.67
C LYS A 248 13.80 -31.83 -4.68
N ILE A 249 14.93 -31.13 -4.58
CA ILE A 249 16.18 -31.48 -5.28
C ILE A 249 16.98 -32.32 -4.29
N ASP A 250 17.69 -33.34 -4.78
CA ASP A 250 18.63 -34.09 -3.94
C ASP A 250 19.66 -33.12 -3.36
N SER A 251 19.62 -32.97 -2.04
CA SER A 251 20.52 -32.07 -1.32
C SER A 251 21.91 -32.70 -1.25
N SER A 252 22.93 -31.99 -1.72
CA SER A 252 24.31 -32.34 -1.39
C SER A 252 24.70 -31.67 -0.07
N GLY A 253 25.58 -32.33 0.70
CA GLY A 253 26.00 -31.85 2.02
C GLY A 253 26.96 -30.65 2.02
N SER A 254 27.31 -30.11 0.85
CA SER A 254 28.29 -29.03 0.71
C SER A 254 28.10 -28.26 -0.59
N ILE A 255 28.33 -26.94 -0.54
CA ILE A 255 28.39 -26.07 -1.72
C ILE A 255 29.44 -26.57 -2.74
N LEU A 256 30.52 -27.22 -2.26
CA LEU A 256 31.55 -27.80 -3.12
C LEU A 256 31.06 -28.93 -4.02
N ALA A 257 29.92 -29.56 -3.72
CA ALA A 257 29.34 -30.58 -4.58
C ALA A 257 28.50 -29.99 -5.74
N PHE A 258 28.42 -28.66 -5.83
CA PHE A 258 27.69 -27.93 -6.88
C PHE A 258 28.60 -27.07 -7.77
N LEU A 259 29.91 -27.04 -7.50
CA LEU A 259 30.94 -26.37 -8.32
C LEU A 259 31.68 -27.42 -9.15
#